data_AF-A0A4Y2BMK2-F1
#
_entry.id   AF-A0A4Y2BMK2-F1
#
_cell.length_a   1.000
_cell.length_b   1.000
_cell.length_c   1.000
_cell.angle_alpha   90.00
_cell.angle_beta   90.00
_cell.angle_gamma   90.00
#
_symmetry.space_group_name_H-M   'P 1'
#
loop_
_entity.id
_entity.type
_entity.pdbx_description
1 polymer ?
#
loop_
_entity_poly.entity_id
_entity_poly.type
_entity_poly.pdbx_seq_one_letter_code
_entity_poly.pdbx_strand_id
1 'polypeptide(L)'
;MVWDVCSWRDMGPLIRLEMTLTGDRYLSIVSDHLHSYMSIVHSDGLGQFPQDNATPHASRVAAMWLQEHSSDFRHFDWPPKSPEMNIIEDIRDALLHAVEKTSPPPRTPMDLLTALPDSWCEFPPGYLQIPVESMPRHFASLLRACEARLDIKKVYQFFLALQCICDMLHILLENIFTERIRFYEITKMY
;
A
#
# COMPACT_ATOMS: atom_id res chain seq x y z
N MET A 1 12.75 -8.34 -11.15
CA MET A 1 11.51 -8.25 -10.34
C MET A 1 11.76 -7.25 -9.23
N VAL A 2 10.73 -6.57 -8.76
CA VAL A 2 10.82 -5.63 -7.63
C VAL A 2 9.78 -6.01 -6.58
N TRP A 3 10.04 -5.70 -5.33
CA TRP A 3 9.06 -5.70 -4.26
C TRP A 3 8.86 -4.25 -3.82
N ASP A 4 7.63 -3.88 -3.52
CA ASP A 4 7.25 -2.53 -3.17
C ASP A 4 6.16 -2.54 -2.10
N VAL A 5 6.09 -1.45 -1.34
CA VAL A 5 5.00 -1.14 -0.42
C VAL A 5 4.76 0.35 -0.44
N CYS A 6 3.51 0.77 -0.29
CA CYS A 6 3.14 2.17 -0.17
C CYS A 6 1.93 2.32 0.77
N SER A 7 1.71 3.54 1.23
CA SER A 7 0.53 3.95 1.99
C SER A 7 -0.14 5.14 1.30
N TRP A 8 -1.26 5.63 1.80
CA TRP A 8 -1.85 6.89 1.30
C TRP A 8 -0.90 8.07 1.46
N ARG A 9 -0.06 8.03 2.50
CA ARG A 9 0.78 9.16 2.91
C ARG A 9 2.13 9.16 2.23
N ASP A 10 2.68 7.99 1.99
CA ASP A 10 4.09 7.86 1.66
C ASP A 10 4.38 6.68 0.73
N MET A 11 5.37 6.89 -0.14
CA MET A 11 5.96 5.84 -0.96
C MET A 11 6.94 5.06 -0.10
N GLY A 12 6.65 3.78 0.14
CA GLY A 12 7.53 2.93 0.92
C GLY A 12 8.71 2.40 0.10
N PRO A 13 9.49 1.49 0.69
CA PRO A 13 10.68 0.93 0.05
C PRO A 13 10.35 0.20 -1.27
N LEU A 14 11.14 0.49 -2.31
CA LEU A 14 11.19 -0.24 -3.58
C LEU A 14 12.47 -1.08 -3.64
N ILE A 15 12.34 -2.40 -3.57
CA ILE A 15 13.46 -3.34 -3.43
C ILE A 15 13.63 -4.15 -4.70
N ARG A 16 14.82 -4.07 -5.30
CA ARG A 16 15.17 -4.92 -6.45
C ARG A 16 15.39 -6.36 -6.02
N LEU A 17 14.76 -7.28 -6.73
CA LEU A 17 14.93 -8.72 -6.55
C LEU A 17 15.74 -9.29 -7.71
N GLU A 18 16.98 -9.72 -7.41
CA GLU A 18 17.90 -10.31 -8.40
C GLU A 18 17.56 -11.76 -8.77
N MET A 19 16.95 -12.49 -7.83
CA MET A 19 16.53 -13.88 -7.99
C MET A 19 15.05 -14.05 -7.63
N THR A 20 14.51 -15.24 -7.91
CA THR A 20 13.17 -15.66 -7.48
C THR A 20 12.96 -15.42 -5.99
N LEU A 21 11.77 -14.93 -5.63
CA LEU A 21 11.39 -14.68 -4.25
C LEU A 21 11.07 -16.02 -3.58
N THR A 22 11.80 -16.35 -2.51
CA THR A 22 11.54 -17.50 -1.64
C THR A 22 10.95 -17.03 -0.32
N GLY A 23 10.38 -17.95 0.48
CA GLY A 23 9.84 -17.60 1.79
C GLY A 23 10.87 -16.94 2.72
N ASP A 24 12.09 -17.45 2.76
CA ASP A 24 13.16 -16.87 3.60
C ASP A 24 13.58 -15.47 3.13
N ARG A 25 13.67 -15.24 1.82
CA ARG A 25 13.98 -13.91 1.28
C ARG A 25 12.83 -12.94 1.50
N TYR A 26 11.60 -13.42 1.42
CA TYR A 26 10.44 -12.63 1.75
C TYR A 26 10.44 -12.22 3.23
N LEU A 27 10.77 -13.15 4.13
CA LEU A 27 10.95 -12.85 5.55
C LEU A 27 12.00 -11.76 5.77
N SER A 28 13.17 -11.84 5.10
CA SER A 28 14.18 -10.78 5.21
C SER A 28 13.63 -9.42 4.77
N ILE A 29 12.88 -9.38 3.66
CA ILE A 29 12.26 -8.12 3.18
C ILE A 29 11.28 -7.56 4.22
N VAL A 30 10.40 -8.40 4.74
CA VAL A 30 9.38 -8.01 5.72
C VAL A 30 10.02 -7.54 7.03
N SER A 31 11.02 -8.26 7.52
CA SER A 31 11.73 -7.92 8.75
C SER A 31 12.57 -6.65 8.61
N ASP A 32 13.33 -6.51 7.53
CA ASP A 32 14.32 -5.44 7.38
C ASP A 32 13.67 -4.13 6.90
N HIS A 33 12.60 -4.22 6.09
CA HIS A 33 12.03 -3.06 5.42
C HIS A 33 10.57 -2.78 5.80
N LEU A 34 9.71 -3.79 5.83
CA LEU A 34 8.28 -3.56 6.13
C LEU A 34 8.07 -3.12 7.58
N HIS A 35 8.68 -3.80 8.56
CA HIS A 35 8.49 -3.48 9.99
C HIS A 35 8.84 -2.02 10.32
N SER A 36 10.01 -1.59 9.83
CA SER A 36 10.48 -0.21 9.97
C SER A 36 9.52 0.78 9.29
N TYR A 37 9.06 0.47 8.08
CA TYR A 37 8.13 1.32 7.34
C TYR A 37 6.77 1.45 8.06
N MET A 38 6.20 0.33 8.53
CA MET A 38 4.94 0.31 9.26
C MET A 38 5.03 1.11 10.57
N SER A 39 6.16 1.01 11.27
CA SER A 39 6.38 1.78 12.51
C SER A 39 6.41 3.29 12.28
N ILE A 40 6.88 3.73 11.10
CA ILE A 40 6.92 5.16 10.72
C ILE A 40 5.54 5.65 10.29
N VAL A 41 4.86 4.90 9.42
CA VAL A 41 3.59 5.32 8.82
C VAL A 41 2.39 5.11 9.75
N HIS A 42 2.44 4.09 10.60
CA HIS A 42 1.37 3.67 11.51
C HIS A 42 1.86 3.60 12.95
N SER A 43 2.36 4.73 13.46
CA SER A 43 2.88 4.84 14.84
C SER A 43 1.82 4.61 15.93
N ASP A 44 0.54 4.56 15.57
CA ASP A 44 -0.59 4.23 16.45
C ASP A 44 -0.82 2.72 16.62
N GLY A 45 -0.07 1.87 15.89
CA GLY A 45 -0.22 0.42 15.91
C GLY A 45 -1.49 -0.10 15.26
N LEU A 46 -2.26 0.76 14.58
CA LEU A 46 -3.52 0.39 13.94
C LEU A 46 -3.34 0.01 12.47
N GLY A 47 -2.12 0.15 11.94
CA GLY A 47 -1.74 -0.18 10.58
C GLY A 47 -2.20 -1.58 10.18
N GLN A 48 -2.65 -1.70 8.93
CA GLN A 48 -3.02 -2.98 8.33
C GLN A 48 -2.14 -3.22 7.12
N PHE A 49 -1.60 -4.42 6.99
CA PHE A 49 -0.76 -4.81 5.87
C PHE A 49 -1.49 -5.83 4.98
N PRO A 50 -2.12 -5.37 3.87
CA PRO A 50 -2.66 -6.26 2.86
C PRO A 50 -1.55 -6.85 1.98
N GLN A 51 -1.57 -8.17 1.79
CA GLN A 51 -0.70 -8.88 0.85
C GLN A 51 -1.45 -10.02 0.17
N ASP A 52 -1.06 -10.39 -1.05
CA ASP A 52 -1.62 -11.57 -1.70
C ASP A 52 -1.13 -12.89 -1.06
N ASN A 53 -1.80 -13.99 -1.37
CA ASN A 53 -1.43 -15.33 -0.89
C ASN A 53 -0.44 -16.04 -1.83
N ALA A 54 0.50 -15.31 -2.45
CA ALA A 54 1.54 -15.94 -3.25
C ALA A 54 2.38 -16.90 -2.37
N THR A 55 2.92 -17.97 -2.97
CA THR A 55 3.64 -19.02 -2.23
C THR A 55 4.72 -18.51 -1.26
N PRO A 56 5.54 -17.48 -1.60
CA PRO A 56 6.50 -16.92 -0.65
C PRO A 56 5.86 -16.19 0.54
N HIS A 57 4.76 -15.48 0.29
CA HIS A 57 4.01 -14.70 1.28
C HIS A 57 3.24 -15.61 2.25
N ALA A 58 2.71 -16.73 1.74
CA ALA A 58 2.04 -17.77 2.53
C ALA A 58 3.02 -18.80 3.13
N SER A 59 4.33 -18.56 3.07
CA SER A 59 5.31 -19.47 3.65
C SER A 59 5.20 -19.51 5.18
N ARG A 60 5.53 -20.66 5.77
CA ARG A 60 5.47 -20.82 7.25
C ARG A 60 6.30 -19.77 7.99
N VAL A 61 7.48 -19.46 7.47
CA VAL A 61 8.40 -18.48 8.09
C VAL A 61 7.84 -17.06 8.06
N ALA A 62 7.21 -16.66 6.95
CA ALA A 62 6.54 -15.37 6.84
C ALA A 62 5.30 -15.28 7.74
N ALA A 63 4.48 -16.32 7.76
CA ALA A 63 3.28 -16.38 8.59
C ALA A 63 3.61 -16.31 10.10
N MET A 64 4.65 -17.02 10.54
CA MET A 64 5.10 -16.97 11.93
C MET A 64 5.58 -15.56 12.32
N TRP A 65 6.40 -14.93 11.49
CA TRP A 65 6.90 -13.58 11.77
C TRP A 65 5.76 -12.56 11.84
N LEU A 66 4.79 -12.62 10.92
CA LEU A 66 3.61 -11.73 10.93
C LEU A 66 2.75 -11.95 12.18
N GLN A 67 2.65 -13.19 12.66
CA GLN A 67 1.94 -13.49 13.90
C GLN A 67 2.66 -12.93 15.12
N GLU A 68 3.99 -13.07 15.18
CA GLU A 68 4.83 -12.53 16.27
C GLU A 68 4.72 -11.00 16.37
N HIS A 69 4.58 -10.30 15.23
CA HIS A 69 4.48 -8.84 15.15
C HIS A 69 3.03 -8.33 15.05
N SER A 70 2.04 -9.18 15.36
CA SER A 70 0.61 -8.82 15.26
C SER A 70 0.17 -7.73 16.25
N SER A 71 0.98 -7.41 17.26
CA SER A 71 0.81 -6.26 18.15
C SER A 71 1.14 -4.93 17.50
N ASP A 72 2.03 -4.94 16.50
CA ASP A 72 2.60 -3.73 15.90
C ASP A 72 1.77 -3.27 14.71
N PHE A 73 1.26 -4.23 13.94
CA PHE A 73 0.28 -4.01 12.88
C PHE A 73 -0.50 -5.29 12.60
N ARG A 74 -1.67 -5.14 11.99
CA ARG A 74 -2.54 -6.27 11.66
C ARG A 74 -2.24 -6.80 10.26
N HIS A 75 -2.02 -8.10 10.15
CA HIS A 75 -2.02 -8.78 8.87
C HIS A 75 -3.44 -8.85 8.30
N PHE A 76 -3.62 -8.46 7.03
CA PHE A 76 -4.89 -8.57 6.33
C PHE A 76 -4.90 -9.76 5.37
N ASP A 77 -5.78 -10.73 5.65
CA ASP A 77 -5.96 -11.91 4.82
C ASP A 77 -6.65 -11.55 3.49
N TRP A 78 -5.85 -11.42 2.43
CA TRP A 78 -6.37 -11.11 1.11
C TRP A 78 -7.17 -12.29 0.52
N PRO A 79 -8.36 -12.06 -0.05
CA PRO A 79 -9.12 -13.11 -0.69
C PRO A 79 -8.40 -13.65 -1.94
N PRO A 80 -8.43 -14.97 -2.18
CA PRO A 80 -7.94 -15.54 -3.43
C PRO A 80 -8.67 -14.94 -4.65
N LYS A 81 -7.93 -14.69 -5.74
CA LYS A 81 -8.47 -14.29 -7.05
C LYS A 81 -9.28 -12.98 -7.03
N SER A 82 -8.77 -11.96 -6.34
CA SER A 82 -9.35 -10.60 -6.37
C SER A 82 -8.30 -9.55 -6.77
N PRO A 83 -7.71 -9.66 -7.98
CA PRO A 83 -6.74 -8.67 -8.46
C PRO A 83 -7.36 -7.28 -8.66
N GLU A 84 -8.68 -7.20 -8.89
CA GLU A 84 -9.39 -5.94 -9.18
C GLU A 84 -9.45 -4.99 -7.98
N MET A 85 -9.14 -5.47 -6.77
CA MET A 85 -9.05 -4.66 -5.56
C MET A 85 -7.63 -4.24 -5.23
N ASN A 86 -6.63 -4.67 -6.01
CA ASN A 86 -5.24 -4.40 -5.70
C ASN A 86 -4.77 -3.07 -6.30
N ILE A 87 -4.93 -1.99 -5.54
CA ILE A 87 -4.48 -0.63 -5.89
C ILE A 87 -3.00 -0.59 -6.31
N ILE A 88 -2.16 -1.52 -5.82
CA ILE A 88 -0.73 -1.53 -6.17
C ILE A 88 -0.51 -1.73 -7.67
N GLU A 89 -1.42 -2.41 -8.37
CA GLU A 89 -1.30 -2.60 -9.82
C GLU A 89 -1.52 -1.28 -10.57
N ASP A 90 -2.47 -0.43 -10.14
CA ASP A 90 -2.65 0.91 -10.70
C ASP A 90 -1.39 1.77 -10.50
N ILE A 91 -0.77 1.66 -9.32
CA ILE A 91 0.46 2.39 -8.97
C ILE A 91 1.63 1.88 -9.83
N ARG A 92 1.75 0.56 -10.03
CA ARG A 92 2.77 -0.05 -10.88
C ARG A 92 2.62 0.35 -12.34
N ASP A 93 1.40 0.38 -12.87
CA ASP A 93 1.12 0.83 -14.22
C ASP A 93 1.50 2.31 -14.41
N ALA A 94 1.16 3.14 -13.42
CA ALA A 94 1.56 4.55 -13.42
C ALA A 94 3.08 4.74 -13.36
N LEU A 95 3.76 3.91 -12.56
CA LEU A 95 5.21 3.95 -12.42
C LEU A 95 5.89 3.56 -13.73
N LEU A 96 5.41 2.50 -14.38
CA LEU A 96 5.89 2.10 -15.70
C LEU A 96 5.72 3.23 -16.72
N HIS A 97 4.56 3.87 -16.76
CA HIS A 97 4.33 5.02 -17.63
C HIS A 97 5.17 6.25 -17.29
N ALA A 98 5.50 6.48 -16.02
CA ALA A 98 6.43 7.54 -15.63
C ALA A 98 7.83 7.24 -16.14
N VAL A 99 8.30 6.00 -15.94
CA VAL A 99 9.61 5.53 -16.40
C VAL A 99 9.73 5.59 -17.93
N GLU A 100 8.69 5.22 -18.68
CA GLU A 100 8.66 5.30 -20.14
C GLU A 100 8.81 6.74 -20.69
N LYS A 101 8.39 7.74 -19.90
CA LYS A 101 8.46 9.17 -20.27
C LYS A 101 9.80 9.83 -19.91
N THR A 102 10.69 9.10 -19.25
CA THR A 102 12.04 9.60 -18.93
C THR A 102 12.84 9.91 -20.21
N SER A 103 13.80 10.82 -20.09
CA SER A 103 14.65 11.22 -21.21
C SER A 103 16.13 11.00 -20.86
N PRO A 104 16.83 10.06 -21.52
CA PRO A 104 16.34 9.21 -22.61
C PRO A 104 15.40 8.10 -22.10
N PRO A 105 14.45 7.64 -22.93
CA PRO A 105 13.58 6.53 -22.54
C PRO A 105 14.39 5.24 -22.38
N PRO A 106 14.02 4.36 -21.44
CA PRO A 106 14.73 3.11 -21.19
C PRO A 106 14.66 2.20 -22.43
N ARG A 107 15.81 1.62 -22.81
CA ARG A 107 15.92 0.76 -24.00
C ARG A 107 16.20 -0.69 -23.64
N THR A 108 16.65 -0.93 -22.41
CA THR A 108 16.93 -2.26 -21.88
C THR A 108 16.19 -2.50 -20.57
N PRO A 109 15.96 -3.78 -20.19
CA PRO A 109 15.44 -4.10 -18.86
C PRO A 109 16.30 -3.54 -17.72
N MET A 110 17.61 -3.39 -17.95
CA MET A 110 18.50 -2.80 -16.96
C MET A 110 18.28 -1.29 -16.83
N ASP A 111 18.04 -0.59 -17.95
CA ASP A 111 17.69 0.83 -17.95
C ASP A 111 16.39 1.04 -17.17
N LEU A 112 15.38 0.18 -17.40
CA LEU A 112 14.12 0.20 -16.67
C LEU A 112 14.35 0.03 -15.17
N LEU A 113 15.12 -0.98 -14.76
CA LEU A 113 15.44 -1.22 -13.35
C LEU A 113 16.23 -0.08 -12.70
N THR A 114 16.99 0.68 -13.48
CA THR A 114 17.79 1.82 -13.00
C THR A 114 16.94 3.08 -12.88
N ALA A 115 15.95 3.29 -13.74
CA ALA A 115 15.05 4.43 -13.71
C ALA A 115 13.89 4.29 -12.70
N LEU A 116 13.57 3.04 -12.31
CA LEU A 116 12.47 2.75 -11.39
C LEU A 116 12.59 3.47 -10.03
N PRO A 117 13.73 3.45 -9.32
CA PRO A 117 13.86 4.15 -8.03
C PRO A 117 13.66 5.66 -8.15
N ASP A 118 14.24 6.30 -9.17
CA ASP A 118 14.12 7.75 -9.37
C ASP A 118 12.66 8.11 -9.66
N SER A 119 11.99 7.36 -10.54
CA SER A 119 10.57 7.57 -10.85
C SER A 119 9.66 7.28 -9.66
N TRP A 120 10.02 6.31 -8.81
CA TRP A 120 9.30 5.99 -7.57
C TRP A 120 9.36 7.14 -6.56
N CYS A 121 10.53 7.75 -6.40
CA CYS A 121 10.73 8.92 -5.53
C CYS A 121 10.09 10.20 -6.08
N GLU A 122 10.01 10.36 -7.40
CA GLU A 122 9.45 11.54 -8.07
C GLU A 122 7.92 11.52 -8.19
N PHE A 123 7.24 10.48 -7.67
CA PHE A 123 5.78 10.45 -7.69
C PHE A 123 5.18 11.70 -7.03
N PRO A 124 4.21 12.38 -7.68
CA PRO A 124 3.64 13.60 -7.14
C PRO A 124 3.07 13.41 -5.73
N PRO A 125 3.30 14.34 -4.80
CA PRO A 125 2.61 14.36 -3.51
C PRO A 125 1.10 14.32 -3.75
N GLY A 126 0.43 13.31 -3.19
CA GLY A 126 -1.00 13.10 -3.38
C GLY A 126 -1.38 12.18 -4.55
N TYR A 127 -0.43 11.68 -5.35
CA TYR A 127 -0.74 10.70 -6.40
C TYR A 127 -1.40 9.45 -5.82
N LEU A 128 -0.88 8.96 -4.69
CA LEU A 128 -1.39 7.79 -3.95
C LEU A 128 -2.84 7.97 -3.49
N GLN A 129 -3.33 9.21 -3.47
CA GLN A 129 -4.73 9.49 -3.13
C GLN A 129 -5.68 9.06 -4.25
N ILE A 130 -5.26 9.17 -5.51
CA ILE A 130 -6.12 8.92 -6.66
C ILE A 130 -6.54 7.45 -6.75
N PRO A 131 -5.64 6.45 -6.66
CA PRO A 131 -6.04 5.04 -6.64
C PRO A 131 -6.86 4.67 -5.40
N VAL A 132 -6.55 5.29 -4.27
CA VAL A 132 -7.28 5.04 -3.03
C VAL A 132 -8.71 5.58 -3.10
N GLU A 133 -8.90 6.77 -3.66
CA GLU A 133 -10.21 7.36 -3.93
C GLU A 133 -10.97 6.65 -5.08
N SER A 134 -10.27 5.93 -5.95
CA SER A 134 -10.90 5.15 -7.03
C SER A 134 -11.48 3.82 -6.52
N MET A 135 -11.07 3.36 -5.33
CA MET A 135 -11.46 2.06 -4.77
C MET A 135 -12.99 1.82 -4.69
N PRO A 136 -13.83 2.79 -4.28
CA PRO A 136 -15.29 2.61 -4.33
C PRO A 136 -15.81 2.33 -5.74
N ARG A 137 -15.18 2.90 -6.77
CA ARG A 137 -15.53 2.63 -8.17
C ARG A 137 -15.07 1.24 -8.60
N HIS A 138 -13.87 0.80 -8.21
CA HIS A 138 -13.37 -0.55 -8.49
C HIS A 138 -14.28 -1.61 -7.88
N PHE A 139 -14.66 -1.40 -6.62
CA PHE A 139 -15.65 -2.24 -5.96
C PHE A 139 -16.99 -2.22 -6.69
N ALA A 140 -17.53 -1.05 -7.03
CA ALA A 140 -18.78 -0.97 -7.78
C ALA A 140 -18.73 -1.69 -9.14
N SER A 141 -17.57 -1.67 -9.82
CA SER A 141 -17.35 -2.45 -11.04
C SER A 141 -17.29 -3.95 -10.76
N LEU A 142 -16.64 -4.37 -9.68
CA LEU A 142 -16.63 -5.75 -9.22
C LEU A 142 -18.06 -6.23 -8.88
N LEU A 143 -18.87 -5.40 -8.20
CA LEU A 143 -20.29 -5.67 -7.90
C LEU A 143 -21.10 -5.93 -9.18
N ARG A 144 -20.85 -5.14 -10.23
CA ARG A 144 -21.54 -5.27 -11.52
C ARG A 144 -21.08 -6.50 -12.30
N ALA A 145 -19.78 -6.79 -12.27
CA ALA A 145 -19.21 -7.94 -12.97
C ALA A 145 -19.56 -9.27 -12.29
N CYS A 146 -19.63 -9.29 -10.96
CA CYS A 146 -20.12 -10.41 -10.17
C CYS A 146 -21.64 -10.27 -9.99
N GLU A 147 -22.46 -10.56 -11.01
CA GLU A 147 -23.94 -10.53 -10.96
C GLU A 147 -24.53 -11.00 -9.60
N ALA A 148 -24.68 -10.10 -8.64
CA ALA A 148 -25.21 -10.31 -7.29
C ALA A 148 -24.60 -11.45 -6.43
N ARG A 149 -23.50 -12.11 -6.82
CA ARG A 149 -22.81 -13.13 -6.00
C ARG A 149 -21.67 -12.51 -5.21
N LEU A 150 -22.01 -11.66 -4.26
CA LEU A 150 -21.04 -11.21 -3.28
C LEU A 150 -21.27 -11.98 -1.99
N ASP A 151 -20.30 -12.82 -1.68
CA ASP A 151 -20.15 -13.35 -0.35
C ASP A 151 -20.02 -12.17 0.64
N ILE A 152 -20.67 -12.26 1.80
CA ILE A 152 -20.50 -11.33 2.92
C ILE A 152 -19.02 -11.05 3.20
N LYS A 153 -18.14 -12.05 2.98
CA LYS A 153 -16.69 -11.87 3.05
C LYS A 153 -16.18 -10.77 2.12
N LYS A 154 -16.62 -10.70 0.86
CA LYS A 154 -16.18 -9.67 -0.10
C LYS A 154 -16.68 -8.28 0.27
N VAL A 155 -17.88 -8.17 0.82
CA VAL A 155 -18.43 -6.90 1.33
C VAL A 155 -17.65 -6.43 2.55
N TYR A 156 -17.43 -7.32 3.53
CA TYR A 156 -16.62 -7.02 4.72
C TYR A 156 -15.18 -6.66 4.36
N GLN A 157 -14.61 -7.29 3.33
CA GLN A 157 -13.28 -6.99 2.80
C GLN A 157 -13.19 -5.64 2.10
N PHE A 158 -14.23 -5.20 1.38
CA PHE A 158 -14.28 -3.84 0.87
C PHE A 158 -14.32 -2.82 2.00
N PHE A 159 -15.13 -3.08 3.04
CA PHE A 159 -15.15 -2.23 4.22
C PHE A 159 -13.81 -2.23 4.96
N LEU A 160 -13.09 -3.35 5.07
CA LEU A 160 -11.76 -3.38 5.69
C LEU A 160 -10.66 -2.78 4.82
N ALA A 161 -10.69 -2.97 3.50
CA ALA A 161 -9.77 -2.29 2.59
C ALA A 161 -9.98 -0.78 2.65
N LEU A 162 -11.25 -0.34 2.68
CA LEU A 162 -11.64 1.04 2.93
C LEU A 162 -11.23 1.50 4.33
N GLN A 163 -11.25 0.64 5.36
CA GLN A 163 -10.79 0.97 6.70
C GLN A 163 -9.26 1.10 6.78
N CYS A 164 -8.50 0.20 6.16
CA CYS A 164 -7.04 0.30 6.03
C CYS A 164 -6.63 1.60 5.31
N ILE A 165 -7.46 2.04 4.36
CA ILE A 165 -7.39 3.31 3.66
C ILE A 165 -7.85 4.50 4.55
N CYS A 166 -8.93 4.33 5.30
CA CYS A 166 -9.58 5.37 6.13
C CYS A 166 -8.92 5.57 7.50
N ASP A 167 -8.13 4.61 8.01
CA ASP A 167 -7.29 4.79 9.20
C ASP A 167 -6.22 5.88 8.92
N MET A 168 -5.93 6.19 7.64
CA MET A 168 -5.17 7.38 7.24
C MET A 168 -6.00 8.68 7.16
N LEU A 169 -7.33 8.58 7.10
CA LEU A 169 -8.30 9.68 7.17
C LEU A 169 -8.63 10.10 8.62
N HIS A 170 -8.52 9.20 9.59
CA HIS A 170 -8.73 9.53 11.01
C HIS A 170 -7.65 10.50 11.54
N ILE A 171 -6.42 10.38 11.07
CA ILE A 171 -5.35 11.36 11.32
C ILE A 171 -5.64 12.72 10.62
N LEU A 172 -6.44 12.75 9.55
CA LEU A 172 -6.87 14.00 8.91
C LEU A 172 -7.99 14.68 9.71
N LEU A 173 -8.92 13.93 10.30
CA LEU A 173 -9.92 14.50 11.22
C LEU A 173 -9.27 14.98 12.52
N GLU A 174 -8.30 14.27 13.07
CA GLU A 174 -7.57 14.72 14.27
C GLU A 174 -6.61 15.89 13.98
N ASN A 175 -5.92 15.92 12.83
CA ASN A 175 -5.09 17.07 12.45
C ASN A 175 -5.91 18.30 12.07
N ILE A 176 -7.06 18.16 11.40
CA ILE A 176 -7.95 19.29 11.12
C ILE A 176 -8.55 19.84 12.42
N PHE A 177 -8.88 18.99 13.40
CA PHE A 177 -9.34 19.46 14.72
C PHE A 177 -8.22 20.16 15.50
N THR A 178 -7.01 19.59 15.49
CA THR A 178 -5.86 20.11 16.25
C THR A 178 -5.30 21.41 15.64
N GLU A 179 -5.23 21.52 14.31
CA GLU A 179 -4.83 22.75 13.64
C GLU A 179 -5.91 23.84 13.75
N ARG A 180 -7.21 23.50 13.68
CA ARG A 180 -8.28 24.47 13.92
C ARG A 180 -8.26 25.01 15.35
N ILE A 181 -7.97 24.19 16.35
CA ILE A 181 -7.85 24.65 17.76
C ILE A 181 -6.66 25.58 17.93
N ARG A 182 -5.47 25.25 17.38
CA ARG A 182 -4.30 26.16 17.43
C ARG A 182 -4.55 27.48 16.70
N PHE A 183 -5.18 27.44 15.53
CA PHE A 183 -5.49 28.66 14.79
C PHE A 183 -6.48 29.54 15.58
N TYR A 184 -7.49 28.94 16.21
CA TYR A 184 -8.47 29.66 17.03
C TYR A 184 -7.86 30.31 18.28
N GLU A 185 -6.92 29.64 18.94
CA GLU A 185 -6.21 30.17 20.12
C GLU A 185 -5.23 31.30 19.75
N ILE A 186 -4.53 31.19 18.60
CA ILE A 186 -3.62 32.23 18.12
C ILE A 186 -4.39 33.51 17.73
N THR A 187 -5.55 33.41 17.07
CA THR A 187 -6.40 34.59 16.77
C THR A 187 -7.09 35.22 17.98
N LYS A 188 -7.04 34.58 19.16
CA LYS A 188 -7.53 35.19 20.42
C LYS A 188 -6.43 35.86 21.24
N MET A 189 -5.16 35.68 20.88
CA MET A 189 -4.01 36.32 21.55
C MET A 189 -3.49 37.58 20.85
N TYR A 190 -4.13 38.03 19.77
CA TYR A 190 -3.87 39.30 19.07
C TYR A 190 -5.12 40.16 18.97
#